data_AF-E9SH71-F1
#
_entry.id   AF-E9SH71-F1
#
_cell.length_a   1.000
_cell.length_b   1.000
_cell.length_c   1.000
_cell.angle_alpha   90.00
_cell.angle_beta   90.00
_cell.angle_gamma   90.00
#
_symmetry.space_group_name_H-M   'P 1'
#
loop_
_entity.id
_entity.type
_entity.pdbx_description
1 polymer ?
#
loop_
_entity_poly.entity_id
_entity_poly.type
_entity_poly.pdbx_seq_one_letter_code
_entity_poly.pdbx_strand_id
1 'polypeptide(L)'
;MKISPKTFAKMFVRTRNGSETAVRLGAEPAEAKQIEADLLASAAVKREINKLDSEDTQTLCYVKTGLSRLAFGSINEAAALVFAEELTREEVLRADLFNVAEIKRVKGGGVEMKFFDRQKALEKLVELDPELKEVSAAQEFLDAVYSGSQEISDVAEKTGGERDG
;
A
#
# COMPACT_ATOMS: atom_id res chain seq x y z
N MET A 1 17.04 -22.80 -12.96
CA MET A 1 17.54 -21.46 -12.58
C MET A 1 17.58 -21.38 -11.05
N LYS A 2 18.51 -20.65 -10.41
CA LYS A 2 18.64 -20.66 -8.94
C LYS A 2 18.42 -19.27 -8.34
N ILE A 3 17.27 -19.07 -7.70
CA ILE A 3 16.96 -17.83 -6.97
C ILE A 3 17.89 -17.74 -5.75
N SER A 4 18.61 -16.63 -5.61
CA SER A 4 19.51 -16.44 -4.47
C SER A 4 18.73 -16.07 -3.20
N PRO A 5 19.15 -16.56 -2.01
CA PRO A 5 18.53 -16.19 -0.74
C PRO A 5 18.40 -14.68 -0.50
N LYS A 6 19.43 -13.92 -0.89
CA LYS A 6 19.48 -12.46 -0.72
C LYS A 6 18.52 -11.74 -1.66
N THR A 7 18.46 -12.17 -2.92
CA THR A 7 17.53 -11.60 -3.91
C THR A 7 16.09 -11.90 -3.52
N PHE A 8 15.81 -13.13 -3.07
CA PHE A 8 14.49 -13.52 -2.58
C PHE A 8 14.07 -12.67 -1.38
N ALA A 9 14.91 -12.57 -0.33
CA ALA A 9 14.61 -11.77 0.85
C ALA A 9 14.29 -10.30 0.51
N LYS A 10 15.11 -9.66 -0.34
CA LYS A 10 14.91 -8.27 -0.78
C LYS A 10 13.59 -8.03 -1.52
N MET A 11 13.16 -8.99 -2.34
CA MET A 11 11.88 -8.87 -3.05
C MET A 11 10.71 -9.25 -2.13
N PHE A 12 10.90 -10.27 -1.29
CA PHE A 12 9.89 -10.74 -0.33
C PHE A 12 9.50 -9.66 0.69
N VAL A 13 10.45 -8.84 1.19
CA VAL A 13 10.09 -7.74 2.10
C VAL A 13 9.20 -6.68 1.44
N ARG A 14 9.19 -6.61 0.10
CA ARG A 14 8.34 -5.69 -0.69
C ARG A 14 6.97 -6.28 -1.04
N THR A 15 6.89 -7.57 -1.26
CA THR A 15 5.64 -8.23 -1.68
C THR A 15 4.89 -8.86 -0.51
N ARG A 16 5.63 -9.33 0.51
CA ARG A 16 5.18 -10.23 1.58
C ARG A 16 4.41 -11.45 1.10
N ASN A 17 4.69 -11.86 -0.14
CA ASN A 17 4.10 -13.00 -0.81
C ASN A 17 5.25 -13.79 -1.45
N GLY A 18 5.58 -14.96 -0.90
CA GLY A 18 6.75 -15.72 -1.34
C GLY A 18 6.56 -16.35 -2.72
N SER A 19 5.36 -16.80 -3.04
CA SER A 19 5.01 -17.33 -4.37
C SER A 19 5.10 -16.25 -5.44
N GLU A 20 4.51 -15.07 -5.19
CA GLU A 20 4.63 -13.90 -6.09
C GLU A 20 6.11 -13.50 -6.25
N THR A 21 6.88 -13.52 -5.15
CA THR A 21 8.31 -13.24 -5.18
C THR A 21 9.06 -14.23 -6.04
N ALA A 22 8.79 -15.53 -5.90
CA ALA A 22 9.43 -16.57 -6.68
C ALA A 22 9.16 -16.38 -8.18
N VAL A 23 7.89 -16.14 -8.56
CA VAL A 23 7.49 -15.90 -9.96
C VAL A 23 8.15 -14.63 -10.52
N ARG A 24 8.14 -13.53 -9.77
CA ARG A 24 8.82 -12.27 -10.18
C ARG A 24 10.33 -12.44 -10.35
N LEU A 25 10.93 -13.38 -9.63
CA LEU A 25 12.33 -13.76 -9.76
C LEU A 25 12.56 -14.85 -10.82
N GLY A 26 11.55 -15.17 -11.62
CA GLY A 26 11.56 -16.04 -12.78
C GLY A 26 11.42 -17.53 -12.47
N ALA A 27 10.90 -17.90 -11.30
CA ALA A 27 10.43 -19.27 -11.08
C ALA A 27 9.19 -19.56 -11.93
N GLU A 28 9.03 -20.82 -12.33
CA GLU A 28 7.75 -21.26 -12.85
C GLU A 28 6.70 -21.25 -11.72
N PRO A 29 5.45 -20.85 -11.99
CA PRO A 29 4.42 -20.69 -10.96
C PRO A 29 3.96 -22.02 -10.37
N ALA A 30 4.09 -23.12 -11.13
CA ALA A 30 3.86 -24.46 -10.62
C ALA A 30 4.86 -24.83 -9.51
N GLU A 31 6.08 -24.27 -9.56
CA GLU A 31 7.15 -24.51 -8.59
C GLU A 31 7.19 -23.44 -7.47
N ALA A 32 6.53 -22.30 -7.68
CA ALA A 32 6.63 -21.12 -6.82
C ALA A 32 6.29 -21.40 -5.35
N LYS A 33 5.27 -22.24 -5.07
CA LYS A 33 4.90 -22.61 -3.69
C LYS A 33 5.97 -23.45 -3.00
N GLN A 34 6.58 -24.38 -3.72
CA GLN A 34 7.65 -25.21 -3.16
C GLN A 34 8.91 -24.38 -2.93
N ILE A 35 9.27 -23.53 -3.92
CA ILE A 35 10.39 -22.59 -3.82
C ILE A 35 10.19 -21.62 -2.65
N GLU A 36 8.98 -21.10 -2.46
CA GLU A 36 8.62 -20.28 -1.30
C GLU A 36 8.86 -21.04 0.00
N ALA A 37 8.34 -22.26 0.12
CA ALA A 37 8.50 -23.08 1.32
C ALA A 37 9.98 -23.33 1.64
N ASP A 38 10.77 -23.70 0.62
CA ASP A 38 12.20 -24.02 0.76
C ASP A 38 13.01 -22.76 1.13
N LEU A 39 12.78 -21.64 0.44
CA LEU A 39 13.49 -20.40 0.70
C LEU A 39 13.09 -19.80 2.04
N LEU A 40 11.80 -19.75 2.39
CA LEU A 40 11.37 -19.25 3.69
C LEU A 40 11.79 -20.14 4.86
N ALA A 41 12.02 -21.45 4.64
CA ALA A 41 12.58 -22.34 5.65
C ALA A 41 14.08 -22.10 5.91
N SER A 42 14.82 -21.60 4.91
CA SER A 42 16.27 -21.41 4.96
C SER A 42 16.71 -20.40 6.03
N ALA A 43 17.67 -20.79 6.88
CA ALA A 43 18.27 -19.91 7.88
C ALA A 43 18.93 -18.67 7.26
N ALA A 44 19.47 -18.77 6.03
CA ALA A 44 20.07 -17.64 5.33
C ALA A 44 19.02 -16.60 4.92
N VAL A 45 17.88 -17.05 4.39
CA VAL A 45 16.76 -16.18 4.03
C VAL A 45 16.13 -15.58 5.27
N LYS A 46 15.86 -16.39 6.31
CA LYS A 46 15.33 -15.90 7.60
C LYS A 46 16.24 -14.84 8.21
N ARG A 47 17.56 -15.05 8.19
CA ARG A 47 18.52 -14.05 8.69
C ARG A 47 18.53 -12.79 7.83
N GLU A 48 18.48 -12.90 6.51
CA GLU A 48 18.44 -11.72 5.64
C GLU A 48 17.11 -10.97 5.78
N ILE A 49 15.98 -11.67 5.88
CA ILE A 49 14.68 -11.08 6.21
C ILE A 49 14.76 -10.41 7.57
N ASN A 50 15.20 -11.09 8.63
CA ASN A 50 15.32 -10.50 9.96
C ASN A 50 16.28 -9.32 9.98
N LYS A 51 17.41 -9.39 9.27
CA LYS A 51 18.36 -8.29 9.17
C LYS A 51 17.72 -7.11 8.51
N LEU A 52 17.11 -7.34 7.33
CA LEU A 52 16.32 -6.34 6.63
C LEU A 52 15.36 -5.80 7.66
N ASP A 53 14.44 -6.60 8.20
CA ASP A 53 13.33 -6.35 9.17
C ASP A 53 13.70 -5.71 10.52
N SER A 54 14.94 -5.86 10.99
CA SER A 54 15.45 -5.31 12.26
C SER A 54 16.05 -3.92 12.14
N GLU A 55 16.21 -3.41 10.92
CA GLU A 55 16.48 -2.00 10.70
C GLU A 55 15.16 -1.26 11.03
N ASP A 56 14.97 -0.96 12.33
CA ASP A 56 13.81 -0.53 13.18
C ASP A 56 12.77 0.44 12.56
N THR A 57 12.95 0.83 11.31
CA THR A 57 12.05 1.60 10.45
C THR A 57 10.97 0.72 9.78
N GLN A 58 10.84 -0.57 10.12
CA GLN A 58 10.23 -1.54 9.19
C GLN A 58 8.81 -1.99 9.37
N THR A 59 8.23 -1.93 10.57
CA THR A 59 6.78 -2.12 10.69
C THR A 59 6.05 -1.01 9.93
N LEU A 60 6.56 0.23 10.03
CA LEU A 60 6.18 1.33 9.14
C LEU A 60 6.52 1.00 7.68
N CYS A 61 7.69 0.43 7.38
CA CYS A 61 8.04 0.03 6.01
C CYS A 61 7.04 -0.99 5.43
N TYR A 62 6.51 -1.96 6.18
CA TYR A 62 5.53 -2.93 5.63
C TYR A 62 4.16 -2.32 5.44
N VAL A 63 3.70 -1.51 6.38
CA VAL A 63 2.44 -0.77 6.23
C VAL A 63 2.56 0.18 5.04
N LYS A 64 3.66 0.95 4.94
CA LYS A 64 3.96 1.81 3.79
C LYS A 64 4.08 1.00 2.50
N THR A 65 4.69 -0.17 2.52
CA THR A 65 4.84 -1.04 1.35
C THR A 65 3.49 -1.56 0.87
N GLY A 66 2.66 -2.09 1.77
CA GLY A 66 1.31 -2.54 1.46
C GLY A 66 0.44 -1.42 0.92
N LEU A 67 0.41 -0.27 1.60
CA LEU A 67 -0.31 0.91 1.13
C LEU A 67 0.24 1.45 -0.19
N SER A 68 1.55 1.40 -0.41
CA SER A 68 2.17 1.79 -1.69
C SER A 68 1.77 0.84 -2.83
N ARG A 69 1.66 -0.47 -2.56
CA ARG A 69 1.12 -1.44 -3.54
C ARG A 69 -0.34 -1.14 -3.86
N LEU A 70 -1.13 -0.70 -2.88
CA LEU A 70 -2.50 -0.26 -3.12
C LEU A 70 -2.56 1.03 -3.95
N ALA A 71 -1.77 2.04 -3.58
CA ALA A 71 -1.75 3.35 -4.22
C ALA A 71 -1.17 3.34 -5.65
N PHE A 72 -0.08 2.60 -5.87
CA PHE A 72 0.73 2.67 -7.09
C PHE A 72 0.82 1.35 -7.86
N GLY A 73 0.34 0.25 -7.30
CA GLY A 73 0.43 -1.07 -7.93
C GLY A 73 -0.39 -1.15 -9.22
N SER A 74 0.18 -1.84 -10.21
CA SER A 74 -0.50 -2.25 -11.43
C SER A 74 -1.74 -3.10 -11.10
N ILE A 75 -2.74 -3.01 -11.97
CA ILE A 75 -3.91 -3.91 -11.98
C ILE A 75 -4.01 -4.68 -13.30
N ASN A 76 -2.97 -4.64 -14.14
CA ASN A 76 -3.01 -5.17 -15.50
C ASN A 76 -3.28 -6.66 -15.52
N GLU A 77 -2.67 -7.42 -14.60
CA GLU A 77 -2.86 -8.86 -14.46
C GLU A 77 -4.31 -9.18 -14.08
N ALA A 78 -4.85 -8.45 -13.10
CA ALA A 78 -6.24 -8.59 -12.67
C ALA A 78 -7.23 -8.20 -13.78
N ALA A 79 -6.95 -7.13 -14.53
CA ALA A 79 -7.74 -6.72 -15.69
C ALA A 79 -7.69 -7.77 -16.81
N ALA A 80 -6.51 -8.30 -17.12
CA ALA A 80 -6.34 -9.36 -18.11
C ALA A 80 -7.18 -10.60 -17.76
N LEU A 81 -7.25 -10.99 -16.48
CA LEU A 81 -8.09 -12.10 -16.05
C LEU A 81 -9.59 -11.85 -16.29
N VAL A 82 -10.07 -10.62 -16.11
CA VAL A 82 -11.51 -10.29 -16.28
C VAL A 82 -11.94 -10.39 -17.74
N PHE A 83 -11.05 -10.08 -18.69
CA PHE A 83 -11.34 -10.09 -20.12
C PHE A 83 -10.90 -11.37 -20.84
N ALA A 84 -10.32 -12.32 -20.14
CA ALA A 84 -9.91 -13.60 -20.72
C ALA A 84 -11.14 -14.46 -21.07
N GLU A 85 -11.21 -14.92 -22.32
CA GLU A 85 -12.25 -15.84 -22.78
C GLU A 85 -12.09 -17.24 -22.17
N GLU A 86 -10.84 -17.71 -22.11
CA GLU A 86 -10.43 -18.94 -21.43
C GLU A 86 -9.30 -18.63 -20.46
N LEU A 87 -9.40 -19.15 -19.24
CA LEU A 87 -8.39 -18.99 -18.20
C LEU A 87 -7.79 -20.33 -17.84
N THR A 88 -6.47 -20.43 -17.97
CA THR A 88 -5.71 -21.56 -17.43
C THR A 88 -5.48 -21.39 -15.94
N ARG A 89 -5.28 -22.51 -15.24
CA ARG A 89 -4.93 -22.50 -13.82
C ARG A 89 -3.59 -21.79 -13.58
N GLU A 90 -2.62 -21.95 -14.48
CA GLU A 90 -1.33 -21.27 -14.38
C GLU A 90 -1.46 -19.75 -14.45
N GLU A 91 -2.31 -19.21 -15.35
CA GLU A 91 -2.51 -17.77 -15.48
C GLU A 91 -3.11 -17.16 -14.21
N VAL A 92 -4.10 -17.83 -13.61
CA VAL A 92 -4.69 -17.39 -12.35
C VAL A 92 -3.67 -17.41 -11.21
N LEU A 93 -2.79 -18.42 -11.16
CA LEU A 93 -1.74 -18.52 -10.14
C LEU A 93 -0.60 -17.50 -10.34
N ARG A 94 -0.38 -17.03 -11.58
CA ARG A 94 0.62 -16.01 -11.92
C ARG A 94 0.14 -14.59 -11.63
N ALA A 95 -1.16 -14.35 -11.68
CA ALA A 95 -1.72 -13.02 -11.58
C ALA A 95 -1.48 -12.38 -10.21
N ASP A 96 -0.99 -11.13 -10.21
CA ASP A 96 -0.95 -10.32 -9.00
C ASP A 96 -2.35 -9.75 -8.72
N LEU A 97 -3.03 -10.32 -7.72
CA LEU A 97 -4.37 -9.91 -7.29
C LEU A 97 -4.33 -9.08 -6.01
N PHE A 98 -3.17 -8.55 -5.60
CA PHE A 98 -3.03 -7.82 -4.34
C PHE A 98 -3.98 -6.61 -4.21
N ASN A 99 -4.26 -5.94 -5.34
CA ASN A 99 -5.16 -4.79 -5.38
C ASN A 99 -6.65 -5.16 -5.36
N VAL A 100 -7.00 -6.44 -5.47
CA VAL A 100 -8.38 -6.90 -5.59
C VAL A 100 -9.01 -7.02 -4.21
N ALA A 101 -10.07 -6.24 -3.98
CA ALA A 101 -10.86 -6.24 -2.75
C ALA A 101 -11.99 -7.29 -2.79
N GLU A 102 -12.58 -7.53 -3.96
CA GLU A 102 -13.70 -8.45 -4.12
C GLU A 102 -13.69 -9.08 -5.52
N ILE A 103 -14.01 -10.37 -5.62
CA ILE A 103 -14.29 -11.07 -6.88
C ILE A 103 -15.62 -11.79 -6.73
N LYS A 104 -16.56 -11.54 -7.64
CA LYS A 104 -17.85 -12.24 -7.66
C LYS A 104 -18.29 -12.59 -9.08
N ARG A 105 -19.03 -13.71 -9.19
CA ARG A 105 -19.81 -14.02 -10.40
C ARG A 105 -21.17 -13.33 -10.28
N VAL A 106 -21.55 -12.59 -11.31
CA VAL A 106 -22.84 -11.90 -11.37
C VAL A 106 -23.88 -12.73 -12.13
N LYS A 107 -25.16 -12.40 -11.95
CA LYS A 107 -26.25 -13.02 -12.72
C LYS A 107 -25.99 -12.78 -14.21
N GLY A 108 -26.04 -13.84 -15.01
CA GLY A 108 -25.68 -13.80 -16.44
C GLY A 108 -24.25 -14.29 -16.75
N GLY A 109 -23.50 -14.77 -15.75
CA GLY A 109 -22.23 -15.48 -15.97
C GLY A 109 -20.98 -14.60 -16.03
N GLY A 110 -21.14 -13.27 -16.05
CA GLY A 110 -20.03 -12.32 -15.98
C GLY A 110 -19.29 -12.35 -14.64
N VAL A 111 -18.08 -11.81 -14.62
CA VAL A 111 -17.26 -11.62 -13.42
C VAL A 111 -17.18 -10.12 -13.12
N GLU A 112 -17.46 -9.75 -11.88
CA GLU A 112 -17.21 -8.40 -11.36
C GLU A 112 -16.05 -8.46 -10.37
N MET A 113 -15.12 -7.52 -10.52
CA MET A 113 -13.95 -7.37 -9.68
C MET A 113 -13.91 -5.95 -9.12
N LYS A 114 -13.68 -5.81 -7.82
CA LYS A 114 -13.49 -4.51 -7.17
C LYS A 114 -12.06 -4.39 -6.69
N PHE A 115 -11.51 -3.19 -6.78
CA PHE A 115 -10.18 -2.87 -6.29
C PHE A 115 -10.27 -2.02 -5.02
N PHE A 116 -9.21 -2.05 -4.21
CA PHE A 116 -9.06 -1.11 -3.10
C PHE A 116 -8.98 0.34 -3.60
N ASP A 117 -9.39 1.28 -2.76
CA ASP A 117 -9.33 2.71 -3.05
C ASP A 117 -7.89 3.23 -2.95
N ARG A 118 -7.36 3.69 -4.08
CA ARG A 118 -6.00 4.24 -4.18
C ARG A 118 -5.85 5.57 -3.45
N GLN A 119 -6.87 6.43 -3.47
CA GLN A 119 -6.82 7.71 -2.76
C GLN A 119 -6.78 7.43 -1.25
N LYS A 120 -7.57 6.47 -0.77
CA LYS A 120 -7.53 6.09 0.64
C LYS A 120 -6.17 5.55 1.07
N ALA A 121 -5.50 4.78 0.21
CA ALA A 121 -4.15 4.30 0.48
C ALA A 121 -3.12 5.45 0.54
N LEU A 122 -3.24 6.45 -0.33
CA LEU A 122 -2.39 7.66 -0.31
C LEU A 122 -2.60 8.50 0.95
N GLU A 123 -3.85 8.72 1.37
CA GLU A 123 -4.16 9.39 2.65
C GLU A 123 -3.45 8.71 3.82
N LYS A 124 -3.53 7.38 3.88
CA LYS A 124 -2.85 6.60 4.93
C LYS A 124 -1.33 6.65 4.82
N LEU A 125 -0.76 6.79 3.63
CA LEU A 125 0.68 7.01 3.47
C LEU A 125 1.12 8.37 4.01
N VAL A 126 0.34 9.42 3.76
CA VAL A 126 0.58 10.78 4.29
C VAL A 126 0.53 10.77 5.82
N GLU A 127 -0.47 10.09 6.41
CA GLU A 127 -0.55 9.92 7.87
C GLU A 127 0.67 9.20 8.48
N LEU A 128 1.43 8.45 7.70
CA LEU A 128 2.62 7.72 8.18
C LEU A 128 3.94 8.43 7.83
N ASP A 129 3.86 9.60 7.19
CA ASP A 129 5.01 10.42 6.85
C ASP A 129 5.18 11.56 7.87
N PRO A 130 6.21 11.52 8.72
CA PRO A 130 6.44 12.55 9.74
C PRO A 130 6.68 13.94 9.12
N GLU A 131 7.33 14.02 7.96
CA GLU A 131 7.65 15.30 7.32
C GLU A 131 6.40 15.96 6.74
N LEU A 132 5.47 15.18 6.19
CA LEU A 132 4.17 15.70 5.73
C LEU A 132 3.24 16.05 6.90
N LYS A 133 3.36 15.34 8.03
CA LYS A 133 2.62 15.64 9.25
C LYS A 133 3.04 16.96 9.91
N GLU A 134 4.34 17.28 9.94
CA GLU A 134 4.80 18.56 10.47
C GLU A 134 4.27 19.75 9.65
N VAL A 135 4.21 19.61 8.32
CA VAL A 135 3.62 20.64 7.45
C VAL A 135 2.12 20.79 7.69
N SER A 136 1.36 19.70 7.89
CA SER A 136 -0.08 19.78 8.21
C SER A 136 -0.33 20.40 9.58
N ALA A 137 0.42 19.99 10.61
CA ALA A 137 0.26 20.52 11.96
C ALA A 137 0.65 22.00 12.05
N ALA A 138 1.70 22.42 11.34
CA ALA A 138 2.08 23.82 11.24
C ALA A 138 1.03 24.65 10.51
N GLN A 139 0.43 24.12 9.44
CA GLN A 139 -0.64 24.79 8.70
C GLN A 139 -1.93 24.91 9.53
N GLU A 140 -2.36 23.82 10.19
CA GLU A 140 -3.52 23.82 11.08
C GLU A 140 -3.36 24.81 12.25
N PHE A 141 -2.16 24.91 12.82
CA PHE A 141 -1.84 25.89 13.84
C PHE A 141 -1.90 27.33 13.30
N LEU A 142 -1.31 27.60 12.13
CA LEU A 142 -1.36 28.92 11.50
C LEU A 142 -2.80 29.32 11.19
N ASP A 143 -3.60 28.42 10.61
CA ASP A 143 -5.01 28.66 10.30
C ASP A 143 -5.80 28.98 11.57
N ALA A 144 -5.59 28.25 12.67
CA ALA A 144 -6.23 28.53 13.95
C ALA A 144 -5.84 29.90 14.53
N VAL A 145 -4.58 30.31 14.40
CA VAL A 145 -4.10 31.64 14.85
C VAL A 145 -4.72 32.75 14.02
N TYR A 146 -4.79 32.59 12.69
CA TYR A 146 -5.38 33.60 11.81
C TYR A 146 -6.91 33.69 11.98
N SER A 147 -7.61 32.57 12.10
CA SER A 147 -9.06 32.57 12.39
C SER A 147 -9.37 33.19 13.74
N GLY A 148 -8.61 32.85 14.80
CA GLY A 148 -8.79 33.48 16.11
C GLY A 148 -8.46 34.99 16.11
N SER A 149 -7.52 35.43 15.29
CA SER A 149 -7.20 36.86 15.14
C SER A 149 -8.31 37.63 14.41
N GLN A 150 -8.96 37.02 13.42
CA GLN A 150 -10.12 37.59 12.72
C GLN A 150 -11.34 37.69 13.64
N GLU A 151 -11.59 36.67 14.47
CA GLU A 151 -12.67 36.72 15.46
C GLU A 151 -12.45 37.83 16.49
N ILE A 152 -11.20 38.08 16.91
CA ILE A 152 -10.86 39.17 17.85
C ILE A 152 -11.03 40.54 17.18
N SER A 153 -10.65 40.71 15.91
CA SER A 153 -10.86 41.97 15.18
C SER A 153 -12.34 42.27 14.96
N ASP A 154 -13.14 41.26 14.61
CA ASP A 154 -14.58 41.42 14.36
C ASP A 154 -15.36 41.77 15.64
N VAL A 155 -14.89 41.29 16.81
CA VAL A 155 -15.45 41.64 18.12
C VAL A 155 -15.03 43.05 18.56
N ALA A 156 -13.79 43.46 18.26
CA ALA A 156 -13.31 44.81 18.55
C ALA A 156 -14.02 45.90 17.73
N GLU A 157 -14.33 45.63 16.46
CA GLU A 157 -15.08 46.56 15.59
C GLU A 157 -16.56 46.69 16.02
N LYS A 158 -17.20 45.61 16.50
CA LYS A 158 -18.58 45.66 17.01
C LYS A 158 -18.71 46.37 18.37
N THR A 159 -17.70 46.29 19.23
CA THR A 159 -17.75 46.89 20.58
C THR A 159 -17.26 48.35 20.61
N GLY A 160 -16.63 48.83 19.54
CA GLY A 160 -16.22 50.23 19.38
C GLY A 160 -17.32 51.20 18.91
N GLY A 161 -18.47 50.69 18.44
CA GLY A 161 -19.56 51.49 17.86
C GLY A 161 -20.60 52.04 18.84
N GLU A 162 -20.50 51.75 20.14
CA GLU A 162 -21.55 52.05 21.13
C GLU A 162 -21.16 53.10 22.20
N ARG A 163 -20.21 53.97 21.88
CA ARG A 163 -19.89 55.13 22.73
C ARG A 163 -19.89 56.41 21.89
N ASP A 164 -21.08 56.96 21.71
CA ASP A 164 -21.36 58.41 21.71
C ASP A 164 -22.87 58.62 21.64
N GLY A 165 -23.47 58.92 22.80
CA GLY A 165 -24.86 59.31 23.00
C GLY A 165 -24.95 60.28 24.16
#